data_AF-A0A8T3TK94-F1
#
_entry.id   AF-A0A8T3TK94-F1
#
_cell.length_a   1.000
_cell.length_b   1.000
_cell.length_c   1.000
_cell.angle_alpha   90.00
_cell.angle_beta   90.00
_cell.angle_gamma   90.00
#
_symmetry.space_group_name_H-M   'P 1'
#
loop_
_entity.id
_entity.type
_entity.pdbx_description
1 polymer ?
#
loop_
_entity_poly.entity_id
_entity_poly.type
_entity_poly.pdbx_seq_one_letter_code
_entity_poly.pdbx_strand_id
1 'polypeptide(L)'
;MDRARVLARLGRPMEAALAWAALAEGGGRISGLAWIQVAKHREHHERDQVAALEAASRAAREAARRASLGMPLPWVERDLARRMPRLRRLVSTLSSTRRPAA
;
A
#
# COMPACT_ATOMS: atom_id res chain seq x y z
N MET A 1 6.98 -11.89 -10.31
CA MET A 1 5.68 -11.15 -10.25
C MET A 1 4.49 -12.11 -10.25
N ASP A 2 4.62 -13.27 -10.91
CA ASP A 2 3.50 -14.14 -11.24
C ASP A 2 2.87 -14.84 -10.04
N ARG A 3 3.66 -15.28 -9.04
CA ARG A 3 3.13 -15.97 -7.85
C ARG A 3 2.06 -15.17 -7.10
N ALA A 4 2.30 -13.89 -6.83
CA ALA A 4 1.35 -13.06 -6.07
C ALA A 4 0.03 -12.82 -6.84
N ARG A 5 0.11 -12.67 -8.17
CA ARG A 5 -1.08 -12.54 -9.03
C ARG A 5 -1.84 -13.87 -9.17
N VAL A 6 -1.13 -14.99 -9.25
CA VAL A 6 -1.73 -16.33 -9.30
C VAL A 6 -2.47 -16.61 -8.00
N LEU A 7 -1.86 -16.36 -6.84
CA LEU A 7 -2.51 -16.55 -5.54
C LEU A 7 -3.77 -15.69 -5.37
N ALA A 8 -3.74 -14.44 -5.83
CA ALA A 8 -4.91 -13.57 -5.82
C ALA A 8 -6.06 -14.12 -6.69
N ARG A 9 -5.75 -14.65 -7.88
CA ARG A 9 -6.74 -15.30 -8.76
C ARG A 9 -7.31 -16.59 -8.19
N LEU A 10 -6.53 -17.32 -7.41
CA LEU A 10 -6.94 -18.56 -6.74
C LEU A 10 -7.74 -18.32 -5.45
N GLY A 11 -8.12 -17.06 -5.15
CA GLY A 11 -8.86 -16.75 -3.92
C GLY A 11 -8.03 -16.93 -2.65
N ARG A 12 -6.69 -16.83 -2.73
CA ARG A 12 -5.75 -16.93 -1.60
C ARG A 12 -5.19 -15.54 -1.25
N PRO A 13 -6.02 -14.61 -0.74
CA PRO A 13 -5.63 -13.20 -0.59
C PRO A 13 -4.50 -12.99 0.42
N MET A 14 -4.44 -13.78 1.49
CA MET A 14 -3.40 -13.69 2.51
C MET A 14 -2.02 -14.04 1.95
N GLU A 15 -1.91 -15.16 1.24
CA GLU A 15 -0.64 -15.57 0.65
C GLU A 15 -0.20 -14.67 -0.50
N ALA A 16 -1.16 -14.17 -1.28
CA ALA A 16 -0.89 -13.13 -2.26
C ALA A 16 -0.28 -11.89 -1.59
N ALA A 17 -0.83 -11.47 -0.44
CA ALA A 17 -0.33 -10.33 0.31
C ALA A 17 1.08 -10.55 0.85
N LEU A 18 1.37 -11.74 1.40
CA LEU A 18 2.72 -12.10 1.84
C LEU A 18 3.72 -12.09 0.67
N ALA A 19 3.33 -12.62 -0.49
CA ALA A 19 4.16 -12.58 -1.69
C ALA A 19 4.38 -11.14 -2.19
N TRP A 20 3.37 -10.27 -2.11
CA TRP A 20 3.52 -8.85 -2.42
C TRP A 20 4.44 -8.14 -1.42
N ALA A 21 4.30 -8.41 -0.12
CA ALA A 21 5.15 -7.84 0.91
C ALA A 21 6.62 -8.20 0.70
N ALA A 22 6.92 -9.47 0.40
CA ALA A 22 8.28 -9.90 0.11
C ALA A 22 8.89 -9.16 -1.10
N LEU A 23 8.11 -8.94 -2.17
CA LEU A 23 8.55 -8.16 -3.33
C LEU A 23 8.70 -6.66 -3.01
N ALA A 24 7.89 -6.14 -2.09
CA ALA A 24 7.92 -4.75 -1.69
C ALA A 24 9.14 -4.42 -0.84
N GLU A 25 9.50 -5.31 0.08
CA GLU A 25 10.71 -5.22 0.92
C GLU A 25 11.99 -5.47 0.10
N GLY A 26 11.93 -6.32 -0.92
CA GLY A 26 13.07 -6.59 -1.81
C GLY A 26 13.49 -5.41 -2.70
N GLY A 27 12.69 -4.33 -2.76
CA GLY A 27 13.03 -3.12 -3.52
C GLY A 27 12.98 -3.30 -5.05
N GLY A 28 13.60 -2.36 -5.76
CA GLY A 28 13.73 -2.43 -7.22
C GLY A 28 12.48 -2.07 -8.01
N ARG A 29 12.45 -2.46 -9.30
CA ARG A 29 11.52 -1.88 -10.29
C ARG A 29 10.03 -2.10 -9.99
N ILE A 30 9.69 -3.07 -9.14
CA ILE A 30 8.30 -3.44 -8.84
C ILE A 30 7.88 -3.12 -7.42
N SER A 31 8.79 -2.64 -6.55
CA SER A 31 8.52 -2.41 -5.13
C SER A 31 7.38 -1.42 -4.90
N GLY A 32 7.36 -0.31 -5.66
CA GLY A 32 6.28 0.69 -5.58
C GLY A 32 4.90 0.09 -5.89
N LEU A 33 4.80 -0.76 -6.92
CA LEU A 33 3.57 -1.48 -7.25
C LEU A 33 3.22 -2.51 -6.17
N ALA A 34 4.21 -3.23 -5.64
CA ALA A 34 4.02 -4.22 -4.61
C ALA A 34 3.48 -3.59 -3.31
N TRP A 35 4.02 -2.44 -2.89
CA TRP A 35 3.51 -1.66 -1.77
C TRP A 35 2.04 -1.22 -1.96
N ILE A 36 1.60 -0.89 -3.17
CA ILE A 36 0.18 -0.61 -3.46
C ILE A 36 -0.70 -1.84 -3.26
N GLN A 37 -0.23 -3.04 -3.65
CA GLN A 37 -1.01 -4.26 -3.45
C GLN A 37 -1.10 -4.63 -1.96
N VAL A 38 -0.01 -4.45 -1.21
CA VAL A 38 -0.04 -4.59 0.26
C VAL A 38 -1.02 -3.60 0.87
N ALA A 39 -1.00 -2.32 0.46
CA ALA A 39 -1.93 -1.32 0.96
C ALA A 39 -3.40 -1.69 0.69
N LYS A 40 -3.72 -2.16 -0.52
CA LYS A 40 -5.06 -2.66 -0.88
C LYS A 40 -5.48 -3.84 0.00
N HIS A 41 -4.56 -4.77 0.27
CA HIS A 41 -4.86 -5.92 1.11
C HIS A 41 -5.20 -5.51 2.54
N ARG A 42 -4.30 -4.73 3.19
CA ARG A 42 -4.52 -4.22 4.54
C ARG A 42 -5.82 -3.43 4.64
N GLU A 43 -6.11 -2.63 3.63
CA GLU A 43 -7.32 -1.80 3.61
C GLU A 43 -8.62 -2.61 3.46
N HIS A 44 -8.69 -3.50 2.47
CA HIS A 44 -9.96 -4.11 2.06
C HIS A 44 -10.22 -5.46 2.74
N HIS A 45 -9.17 -6.23 3.01
CA HIS A 45 -9.30 -7.55 3.62
C HIS A 45 -9.14 -7.50 5.12
N GLU A 46 -8.13 -6.80 5.63
CA GLU A 46 -7.86 -6.73 7.08
C GLU A 46 -8.57 -5.57 7.77
N ARG A 47 -9.09 -4.61 6.98
CA ARG A 47 -9.70 -3.36 7.47
C ARG A 47 -8.77 -2.51 8.34
N ASP A 48 -7.46 -2.73 8.26
CA ASP A 48 -6.44 -1.97 8.95
C ASP A 48 -6.03 -0.75 8.12
N GLN A 49 -6.64 0.40 8.44
CA GLN A 49 -6.37 1.66 7.76
C GLN A 49 -4.99 2.24 8.09
N VAL A 50 -4.44 1.91 9.26
CA VAL A 50 -3.13 2.39 9.70
C VAL A 50 -2.05 1.66 8.90
N ALA A 51 -2.08 0.32 8.88
CA ALA A 51 -1.16 -0.48 8.09
C ALA A 51 -1.29 -0.20 6.58
N ALA A 52 -2.51 0.06 6.09
CA ALA A 52 -2.72 0.47 4.71
C ALA A 52 -2.04 1.83 4.40
N LEU A 53 -2.14 2.80 5.31
CA LEU A 53 -1.51 4.12 5.15
C LEU A 53 0.01 4.04 5.20
N GLU A 54 0.57 3.20 6.06
CA GLU A 54 2.01 2.95 6.12
C GLU A 54 2.52 2.35 4.82
N ALA A 55 1.85 1.31 4.29
CA ALA A 55 2.20 0.69 3.02
C ALA A 55 2.10 1.70 1.85
N ALA A 56 1.05 2.52 1.82
CA ALA A 56 0.92 3.59 0.82
C ALA A 56 2.03 4.65 0.93
N SER A 57 2.46 4.98 2.16
CA SER A 57 3.56 5.91 2.39
C SER A 57 4.90 5.34 1.92
N ARG A 58 5.13 4.04 2.07
CA ARG A 58 6.30 3.35 1.51
C ARG A 58 6.29 3.38 -0.02
N ALA A 59 5.14 3.11 -0.65
CA ALA A 59 4.99 3.28 -2.11
C ALA A 59 5.28 4.72 -2.57
N ALA A 60 4.85 5.73 -1.81
CA ALA A 60 5.10 7.13 -2.14
C ALA A 60 6.58 7.51 -2.09
N ARG A 61 7.30 7.03 -1.07
CA ARG A 61 8.76 7.23 -0.98
C ARG A 61 9.50 6.60 -2.17
N GLU A 62 9.09 5.40 -2.57
CA GLU A 62 9.69 4.74 -3.73
C GLU A 62 9.38 5.48 -5.04
N ALA A 63 8.12 5.89 -5.24
CA ALA A 63 7.73 6.67 -6.41
C ALA A 63 8.52 7.98 -6.50
N ALA A 64 8.64 8.71 -5.40
CA ALA A 64 9.43 9.94 -5.31
C ALA A 64 10.91 9.70 -5.63
N ARG A 65 11.51 8.64 -5.05
CA ARG A 65 12.90 8.26 -5.32
C ARG A 65 13.13 7.94 -6.80
N ARG A 66 12.19 7.28 -7.46
CA ARG A 66 12.34 6.92 -8.88
C ARG A 66 12.08 8.11 -9.80
N ALA A 67 11.13 8.97 -9.46
CA ALA A 67 10.92 10.24 -10.15
C ALA A 67 12.19 11.10 -10.11
N SER A 68 12.89 11.18 -8.97
CA SER A 68 14.17 11.92 -8.88
C SER A 68 15.30 11.30 -9.71
N LEU A 69 15.16 10.04 -10.13
CA LEU A 69 16.07 9.35 -11.05
C LEU A 69 15.59 9.40 -12.52
N GLY A 70 14.58 10.20 -12.84
CA GLY A 70 14.01 10.29 -14.19
C GLY A 70 13.18 9.08 -14.61
N MET A 71 12.76 8.24 -13.66
CA MET A 71 11.98 7.02 -13.91
C MET A 71 10.64 7.06 -13.16
N PRO A 72 9.72 7.98 -13.49
CA PRO A 72 8.45 8.10 -12.79
C PRO A 72 7.64 6.81 -12.87
N LEU A 73 6.72 6.63 -11.91
CA LEU A 73 5.78 5.51 -11.86
C LEU A 73 4.33 6.03 -11.94
N PRO A 74 3.86 6.46 -13.13
CA PRO A 74 2.60 7.20 -13.24
C PRO A 74 1.38 6.47 -12.65
N TRP A 75 1.34 5.15 -12.79
CA TRP A 75 0.26 4.32 -12.25
C TRP A 75 0.27 4.26 -10.72
N VAL A 76 1.46 4.22 -10.11
CA VAL A 76 1.61 4.21 -8.65
C VAL A 76 1.26 5.59 -8.11
N GLU A 77 1.81 6.64 -8.70
CA GLU A 77 1.55 8.04 -8.34
C GLU A 77 0.05 8.36 -8.40
N ARG A 78 -0.63 7.92 -9.46
CA ARG A 78 -2.09 8.13 -9.61
C ARG A 78 -2.92 7.36 -8.58
N ASP A 79 -2.52 6.14 -8.19
CA ASP A 79 -3.20 5.42 -7.10
C ASP A 79 -3.00 6.15 -5.77
N LEU A 80 -1.76 6.56 -5.48
CA LEU A 80 -1.40 7.29 -4.26
C LEU A 80 -2.13 8.62 -4.11
N ALA A 81 -2.24 9.40 -5.19
CA ALA A 81 -2.91 10.68 -5.21
C ALA A 81 -4.37 10.59 -4.72
N ARG A 82 -5.04 9.46 -4.99
CA ARG A 82 -6.42 9.21 -4.53
C ARG A 82 -6.46 8.51 -3.18
N ARG A 83 -5.59 7.53 -2.94
CA ARG A 83 -5.64 6.68 -1.76
C ARG A 83 -5.15 7.39 -0.50
N MET A 84 -4.04 8.12 -0.58
CA MET A 84 -3.39 8.70 0.60
C MET A 84 -4.27 9.74 1.31
N PRO A 85 -4.93 10.71 0.62
CA PRO A 85 -5.80 11.67 1.30
C PRO A 85 -6.95 10.99 2.05
N ARG A 86 -7.57 9.99 1.43
CA ARG A 86 -8.66 9.22 2.05
C ARG A 86 -8.19 8.42 3.25
N LEU A 87 -7.07 7.69 3.15
CA LEU A 87 -6.52 6.92 4.27
C LEU A 87 -6.11 7.82 5.43
N ARG A 88 -5.47 8.96 5.16
CA ARG A 88 -5.13 9.97 6.19
C ARG A 88 -6.37 10.47 6.93
N ARG A 89 -7.45 10.76 6.20
CA ARG A 89 -8.73 11.16 6.80
C ARG A 89 -9.28 10.06 7.71
N LEU A 90 -9.32 8.81 7.24
CA LEU A 90 -9.83 7.67 8.02
C LEU A 90 -9.00 7.43 9.28
N VAL A 91 -7.67 7.43 9.18
CA VAL A 91 -6.77 7.25 10.33
C VAL A 91 -6.92 8.39 11.34
N SER A 92 -7.04 9.63 10.88
CA SER A 92 -7.32 10.77 11.75
C SER A 92 -8.62 10.61 12.52
N THR A 93 -9.71 10.19 11.86
CA THR A 93 -10.99 9.91 12.53
C THR A 93 -10.86 8.80 13.57
N LEU A 94 -10.16 7.71 13.27
CA LEU A 94 -9.92 6.60 14.22
C LEU A 94 -9.16 7.08 15.48
N SER A 95 -8.18 7.97 15.29
CA SER A 95 -7.41 8.55 16.41
C SER A 95 -8.28 9.46 17.29
N SER A 96 -9.21 10.19 16.67
CA SER A 96 -10.14 11.09 17.36
C SER A 96 -11.15 10.31 18.21
N THR A 97 -11.66 9.18 17.69
CA THR A 97 -12.58 8.29 18.41
C THR A 97 -11.95 7.62 19.64
N ARG A 98 -10.61 7.42 19.65
CA ARG A 98 -9.90 6.81 20.78
C ARG A 98 -9.58 7.77 21.93
N ARG A 99 -9.92 9.06 21.84
CA ARG A 99 -9.70 10.03 22.92
C ARG A 99 -10.78 9.82 24.00
N PRO A 100 -10.45 9.37 25.23
CA PRO A 100 -11.45 9.27 26.28
C PRO A 100 -11.90 10.68 26.68
N ALA A 101 -13.21 10.84 26.91
CA ALA A 101 -13.74 12.02 27.59
C ALA A 101 -13.09 12.07 28.98
N ALA A 102 -12.37 13.16 29.25
CA ALA A 102 -11.83 13.46 30.57
C ALA A 102 -12.95 13.90 31.52
#